data_AF-A0A447CWT0-F1
#
_entry.id   AF-A0A447CWT0-F1
#
_cell.length_a   1.000
_cell.length_b   1.000
_cell.length_c   1.000
_cell.angle_alpha   90.00
_cell.angle_beta   90.00
_cell.angle_gamma   90.00
#
_symmetry.space_group_name_H-M   'P 1'
#
loop_
_entity.id
_entity.type
_entity.pdbx_description
1 polymer ?
#
loop_
_entity_poly.entity_id
_entity_poly.type
_entity_poly.pdbx_seq_one_letter_code
_entity_poly.pdbx_strand_id
1 'polypeptide(L)' 'MTRLRHTWSDPYRTEYATERACWACGLVRVTRHEPGVRPWVEFRRGGRGGVRADDGSGRTPPCEGEAPQAAGEVVTP' A
#
# COMPACT_ATOMS: atom_id res chain seq x y z
N MET A 1 17.65 -5.49 14.88
CA MET A 1 17.10 -4.66 13.78
C MET A 1 15.62 -4.46 14.02
N THR A 2 15.21 -3.27 14.43
CA THR A 2 13.80 -2.93 14.68
C THR A 2 13.09 -2.91 13.33
N ARG A 3 12.19 -3.87 13.07
CA ARG A 3 11.34 -3.84 11.87
C ARG A 3 10.57 -2.53 11.90
N LEU A 4 10.78 -1.67 10.89
CA LEU A 4 9.97 -0.47 10.72
C LEU A 4 8.49 -0.89 10.64
N ARG A 5 7.63 -0.15 11.33
CA ARG A 5 6.18 -0.35 11.24
C ARG A 5 5.66 0.43 10.04
N HIS A 6 4.62 -0.10 9.41
CA HIS A 6 3.91 0.64 8.37
C HIS A 6 3.18 1.83 8.97
N THR A 7 3.23 2.96 8.27
CA THR A 7 2.46 4.16 8.62
C THR A 7 1.44 4.39 7.51
N TRP A 8 0.19 4.02 7.76
CA TRP A 8 -0.85 4.00 6.73
C TRP A 8 -1.52 5.35 6.55
N SER A 9 -1.88 5.67 5.30
CA SER A 9 -2.72 6.80 4.94
C SER A 9 -4.16 6.64 5.42
N ASP A 10 -4.92 7.73 5.28
CA ASP A 10 -6.37 7.69 5.33
C ASP A 10 -6.93 6.68 4.30
N PRO A 11 -8.07 6.05 4.62
CA PRO A 11 -8.70 5.09 3.73
C PRO A 11 -9.32 5.78 2.52
N TYR A 12 -8.89 5.38 1.33
CA TYR A 12 -9.58 5.70 0.09
C TYR A 12 -10.55 4.58 -0.27
N ARG A 13 -11.84 4.88 -0.43
CA ARG A 13 -12.87 3.89 -0.71
C ARG A 13 -13.33 3.97 -2.16
N THR A 14 -13.51 2.81 -2.75
CA THR A 14 -14.20 2.59 -4.02
C THR A 14 -15.37 1.63 -3.80
N GLU A 15 -16.17 1.41 -4.82
CA GLU A 15 -17.34 0.52 -4.80
C GLU A 15 -17.03 -0.89 -4.26
N TYR A 16 -15.84 -1.43 -4.58
CA TYR A 16 -15.46 -2.81 -4.24
C TYR A 16 -14.12 -2.94 -3.49
N ALA A 17 -13.52 -1.83 -3.09
CA ALA A 17 -12.26 -1.86 -2.36
C ALA A 17 -12.03 -0.66 -1.44
N THR A 18 -11.31 -0.89 -0.35
CA THR A 18 -10.70 0.17 0.47
C THR A 18 -9.19 0.08 0.38
N GLU A 19 -8.54 1.19 0.01
CA GLU A 19 -7.10 1.29 -0.19
C GLU A 19 -6.47 2.17 0.89
N ARG A 20 -5.28 1.78 1.35
CA ARG A 20 -4.41 2.59 2.22
C ARG A 20 -2.98 2.45 1.76
N ALA A 21 -2.29 3.56 1.55
CA ALA A 21 -0.88 3.58 1.19
C ALA A 21 -0.01 3.74 2.44
N CYS A 22 1.13 3.07 2.49
CA CYS A 22 2.13 3.31 3.53
C CYS A 22 2.94 4.55 3.15
N TRP A 23 2.91 5.58 4.00
CA TRP A 23 3.72 6.80 3.83
C TRP A 23 5.23 6.52 3.89
N ALA A 24 5.64 5.42 4.51
CA ALA A 24 7.05 5.09 4.71
C ALA A 24 7.67 4.25 3.58
N CYS A 25 6.90 3.43 2.87
CA CYS A 25 7.46 2.53 1.83
C CYS A 25 6.62 2.43 0.55
N GLY A 26 5.52 3.17 0.44
CA GLY A 26 4.64 3.14 -0.74
C GLY A 26 3.86 1.84 -0.94
N LEU A 27 3.91 0.90 0.00
CA LEU A 27 3.09 -0.31 -0.03
C LEU A 27 1.61 0.06 0.07
N VAL A 28 0.77 -0.45 -0.82
CA VAL A 28 -0.68 -0.24 -0.81
C VAL A 28 -1.36 -1.49 -0.26
N ARG A 29 -2.12 -1.33 0.82
CA ARG A 29 -3.02 -2.36 1.34
C ARG A 29 -4.40 -2.15 0.75
N VAL A 30 -4.91 -3.15 0.03
CA VAL A 30 -6.23 -3.14 -0.60
C VAL A 30 -7.11 -4.17 0.10
N THR A 31 -8.22 -3.73 0.70
CA THR A 31 -9.24 -4.63 1.25
C THR A 31 -10.38 -4.71 0.25
N ARG A 32 -10.49 -5.85 -0.43
CA ARG A 32 -11.50 -6.16 -1.45
C ARG A 32 -12.79 -6.65 -0.78
N HIS A 33 -13.93 -6.22 -1.30
CA HIS A 33 -15.26 -6.60 -0.80
C HIS A 33 -16.25 -6.78 -1.96
N GLU A 34 -15.82 -7.54 -2.97
CA GLU A 34 -16.64 -7.82 -4.16
C GLU A 34 -17.90 -8.62 -3.80
N PRO A 35 -19.07 -8.32 -4.43
CA PRO A 35 -20.31 -9.03 -4.19
C PRO A 35 -20.17 -10.53 -4.49
N GLY A 36 -20.71 -11.37 -3.59
CA GLY A 36 -20.68 -12.83 -3.76
C GLY A 36 -19.34 -13.48 -3.43
N VAL A 37 -18.31 -12.71 -3.03
CA VAL A 37 -17.01 -13.23 -2.61
C VAL A 37 -16.69 -12.80 -1.18
N ARG A 38 -16.05 -13.67 -0.40
CA ARG A 38 -15.60 -13.32 0.96
C ARG A 38 -14.52 -12.23 0.87
N PRO A 39 -14.62 -11.12 1.61
CA PRO A 39 -13.61 -10.06 1.60
C PRO A 39 -12.19 -10.57 1.85
N TRP A 40 -11.22 -10.05 1.10
CA TRP A 40 -9.81 -10.41 1.21
C TRP A 40 -8.88 -9.19 1.13
N VAL A 41 -7.61 -9.39 1.48
CA VAL A 41 -6.60 -8.33 1.47
C VAL A 41 -5.53 -8.65 0.42
N GLU A 42 -5.19 -7.63 -0.36
CA GLU A 42 -4.09 -7.64 -1.32
C GLU A 42 -3.07 -6.58 -0.93
N PHE A 43 -1.79 -6.82 -1.23
CA PHE A 43 -0.75 -5.81 -1.10
C PHE A 43 -0.15 -5.50 -2.46
N ARG A 44 0.08 -4.23 -2.77
CA ARG A 44 0.64 -3.79 -4.05
C ARG A 44 1.78 -2.79 -3.85
N ARG A 45 2.77 -2.81 -4.75
CA ARG A 45 3.88 -1.84 -4.81
C ARG A 45 3.85 -1.08 -6.13
N GLY A 46 4.29 0.18 -6.11
CA GLY A 46 4.21 1.07 -7.28
C GLY A 46 2.88 1.82 -7.40
N GLY A 47 2.14 1.96 -6.29
CA GLY A 47 0.90 2.73 -6.26
C GLY A 47 -0.32 2.00 -6.84
N ARG A 48 -1.29 2.78 -7.33
CA ARG A 48 -2.59 2.29 -7.81
C ARG A 48 -2.43 1.61 -9.16
N GLY A 49 -2.75 0.31 -9.23
CA GLY A 49 -2.44 -0.53 -10.40
C GLY A 49 -1.05 -1.16 -10.39
N GLY A 50 -0.30 -0.99 -9.29
CA GLY A 50 1.00 -1.61 -9.09
C GLY A 50 0.96 -3.14 -8.96
N VAL A 51 2.15 -3.74 -8.96
CA VAL A 51 2.33 -5.19 -8.92
C VAL A 51 1.99 -5.73 -7.54
N ARG A 52 1.37 -6.92 -7.50
CA ARG A 52 1.09 -7.62 -6.24
C ARG A 52 2.41 -7.88 -5.49
N ALA A 53 2.41 -7.54 -4.21
CA ALA A 53 3.58 -7.56 -3.35
C ALA A 53 3.50 -8.61 -2.22
N ASP A 54 2.38 -9.34 -2.13
CA ASP A 54 2.22 -10.48 -1.24
C ASP A 54 2.29 -11.81 -1.99
N ASP A 55 2.72 -12.84 -1.28
CA ASP A 55 2.79 -14.24 -1.73
C ASP A 55 1.41 -14.94 -1.82
N GLY A 56 0.32 -14.18 -1.94
CA GLY A 56 -1.04 -14.73 -1.89
C GLY A 56 -1.55 -15.07 -0.48
N SER A 57 -0.65 -15.08 0.53
CA SER A 57 -0.99 -15.45 1.92
C SER A 57 -1.81 -14.40 2.69
N GLY A 58 -1.99 -13.20 2.14
CA GLY A 58 -2.66 -12.09 2.82
C GLY A 58 -1.88 -11.52 4.02
N ARG A 59 -0.66 -11.99 4.27
CA ARG A 59 0.23 -11.41 5.29
C ARG A 59 0.81 -10.11 4.77
N THR A 60 0.82 -9.10 5.63
CA THR A 60 1.46 -7.82 5.33
C THR A 60 2.97 -8.01 5.12
N PRO A 61 3.51 -7.69 3.93
CA PRO A 61 4.95 -7.66 3.71
C PRO A 61 5.67 -6.73 4.70
N PRO A 62 6.97 -6.94 5.00
CA PRO A 62 7.71 -6.05 5.88
C PRO A 62 7.73 -4.60 5.33
N CYS A 63 7.79 -3.62 6.22
CA CYS A 63 8.06 -2.24 5.83
C CYS A 63 9.55 -2.10 5.53
N GLU A 64 9.88 -1.56 4.35
CA GLU A 64 11.26 -1.40 3.91
C GLU A 64 11.85 -0.02 4.21
N GLY A 65 11.06 0.89 4.79
CA GLY A 65 11.59 2.15 5.35
C GLY A 65 12.06 3.21 4.34
N GLU A 66 12.01 2.92 3.04
CA GLU A 66 12.41 3.86 1.99
C GLU A 66 11.34 3.85 0.90
N ALA A 67 10.31 4.67 1.07
CA ALA A 67 9.49 5.08 -0.06
C ALA A 67 10.45 5.84 -1.00
N PRO A 68 10.49 5.54 -2.31
CA PRO A 68 11.23 6.38 -3.23
C PRO A 68 10.68 7.79 -3.07
N GLN A 69 11.46 8.65 -2.41
CA GLN A 69 11.23 10.07 -2.43
C GLN A 69 11.24 10.42 -3.91
N ALA A 70 10.15 10.99 -4.42
CA ALA A 70 10.18 11.58 -5.74
C ALA A 70 11.35 12.57 -5.75
N ALA A 71 12.45 12.18 -6.39
CA ALA A 71 13.61 13.01 -6.53
C ALA A 71 13.23 14.16 -7.46
N GLY A 72 13.30 15.39 -6.94
CA GLY A 72 13.08 16.63 -7.69
C GLY A 72 11.59 16.98 -7.83
N GLU A 73 11.15 18.19 -7.52
CA GLU A 73 11.84 19.45 -7.82
C GLU A 73 11.65 20.45 -6.68
N VAL A 74 12.76 20.76 -6.00
CA VAL A 74 12.92 22.04 -5.31
C VAL A 74 13.44 22.99 -6.38
N VAL A 75 12.59 23.88 -6.88
CA VAL A 75 13.04 25.17 -7.37
C VAL A 75 12.16 26.22 -6.70
N THR A 76 12.78 26.91 -5.74
CA THR A 76 12.34 28.17 -5.12
C THR A 76 13.49 29.17 -5.36
N PRO A 77 13.30 30.49 -5.36
CA PRO A 77 12.07 31.30 -5.43
C PRO A 77 11.77 31.89 -6.82
#